data_AF-A0A2V9LTZ6-F1
#
_entry.id   AF-A0A2V9LTZ6-F1
#
_cell.length_a   1.000
_cell.length_b   1.000
_cell.length_c   1.000
_cell.angle_alpha   90.00
_cell.angle_beta   90.00
_cell.angle_gamma   90.00
#
_symmetry.space_group_name_H-M   'P 1'
#
loop_
_entity.id
_entity.type
_entity.pdbx_description
1 polymer ?
#
loop_
_entity_poly.entity_id
_entity_poly.type
_entity_poly.pdbx_seq_one_letter_code
_entity_poly.pdbx_strand_id
1 'polypeptide(L)'
;MGTVTPKLEQPSRRRGGRLLLRLIVTISGADAQSNRFEVPAETVDVSKYGAKVRLARELKVGSLLFLLRPDTERSAKFRVVFQSPPDPATGRRDTGIEFVGVDGFWGVQFPPDRTMWA
;
A
#
# COMPACT_ATOMS: atom_id res chain seq x y z
N MET A 1 -23.01 -9.86 39.89
CA MET A 1 -21.61 -9.35 39.91
C MET A 1 -20.89 -9.89 38.69
N GLY A 2 -21.06 -9.25 37.53
CA GLY A 2 -20.42 -9.69 36.29
C GLY A 2 -19.06 -9.03 36.15
N THR A 3 -17.99 -9.81 36.13
CA THR A 3 -16.65 -9.32 35.82
C THR A 3 -16.58 -9.01 34.33
N VAL A 4 -16.53 -7.73 33.98
CA VAL A 4 -16.12 -7.29 32.63
C VAL A 4 -14.61 -7.48 32.53
N THR A 5 -14.17 -8.54 31.87
CA THR A 5 -12.77 -8.72 31.52
C THR A 5 -12.42 -7.65 30.48
N PRO A 6 -11.47 -6.74 30.73
CA PRO A 6 -11.08 -5.77 29.71
C PRO A 6 -10.46 -6.54 28.55
N LYS A 7 -11.05 -6.39 27.36
CA LYS A 7 -10.45 -6.86 26.11
C LYS A 7 -9.14 -6.10 25.95
N LEU A 8 -8.00 -6.78 26.09
CA LEU A 8 -6.70 -6.20 25.79
C LEU A 8 -6.76 -5.62 24.36
N GLU A 9 -6.74 -4.30 24.26
CA GLU A 9 -6.56 -3.59 23.00
C GLU A 9 -5.22 -4.06 22.42
N GLN A 10 -5.25 -4.91 21.39
CA GLN A 10 -4.03 -5.31 20.71
C GLN A 10 -3.35 -4.03 20.20
N PRO A 11 -2.07 -3.79 20.52
CA PRO A 11 -1.41 -2.58 20.06
C PRO A 11 -1.48 -2.52 18.54
N SER A 12 -1.95 -1.38 18.03
CA SER A 12 -2.10 -1.17 16.59
C SER A 12 -0.74 -1.36 15.92
N ARG A 13 -0.60 -2.43 15.11
CA ARG A 13 0.65 -2.79 14.41
C ARG A 13 1.11 -1.73 13.38
N ARG A 14 0.30 -0.70 13.12
CA ARG A 14 0.53 0.29 12.05
C ARG A 14 1.27 1.50 12.60
N ARG A 15 2.35 1.90 11.92
CA ARG A 15 3.23 3.03 12.29
C ARG A 15 2.55 4.41 12.20
N GLY A 16 1.47 4.53 11.42
CA GLY A 16 0.72 5.77 11.25
C GLY A 16 -0.67 5.53 10.66
N GLY A 17 -1.45 6.61 10.58
CA GLY A 17 -2.81 6.61 10.03
C GLY A 17 -2.85 6.34 8.52
N ARG A 18 -4.02 5.92 8.04
CA ARG A 18 -4.30 5.76 6.61
C ARG A 18 -5.46 6.67 6.20
N LEU A 19 -5.39 7.20 4.99
CA LEU A 19 -6.43 7.99 4.37
C LEU A 19 -7.07 7.19 3.24
N LEU A 20 -8.39 7.23 3.14
CA LEU A 20 -9.09 6.75 1.94
C LEU A 20 -8.85 7.76 0.82
N LEU A 21 -8.05 7.37 -0.15
CA LEU A 21 -7.70 8.20 -1.30
C LEU A 21 -7.72 7.30 -2.53
N ARG A 22 -8.53 7.66 -3.52
CA ARG A 22 -8.66 6.92 -4.80
C ARG A 22 -7.95 7.70 -5.90
N LEU A 23 -6.84 7.16 -6.35
CA LEU A 23 -6.02 7.67 -7.43
C LEU A 23 -5.71 6.52 -8.38
N ILE A 24 -5.69 6.82 -9.68
CA ILE A 24 -5.08 5.92 -10.65
C ILE A 24 -3.58 6.15 -10.62
N VAL A 25 -2.84 5.08 -10.40
CA VAL A 25 -1.39 5.03 -10.36
C VAL A 25 -0.92 3.93 -11.30
N THR A 26 0.32 4.03 -11.75
CA THR A 26 0.90 3.03 -12.65
C THR A 26 2.01 2.29 -11.92
N ILE A 27 1.94 0.96 -11.92
CA ILE A 27 2.99 0.09 -11.37
C ILE A 27 3.83 -0.44 -12.51
N SER A 28 5.15 -0.30 -12.40
CA SER A 28 6.10 -0.82 -13.37
C SER A 28 7.25 -1.58 -12.72
N GLY A 29 7.88 -2.45 -13.52
CA GLY A 29 9.06 -3.20 -13.12
C GLY A 29 9.35 -4.36 -14.07
N ALA A 30 10.10 -5.34 -13.58
CA ALA A 30 10.38 -6.58 -14.28
C ALA A 30 9.85 -7.77 -13.48
N ASP A 31 9.31 -8.78 -14.17
CA ASP A 31 8.94 -10.06 -13.54
C ASP A 31 10.15 -11.00 -13.40
N ALA A 32 9.90 -12.24 -12.95
CA ALA A 32 10.94 -13.24 -12.73
C ALA A 32 11.64 -13.66 -14.04
N GLN A 33 11.02 -13.41 -15.20
CA GLN A 33 11.55 -13.71 -16.53
C GLN A 33 12.21 -12.48 -17.17
N SER A 34 12.44 -11.41 -16.40
CA SER A 34 12.97 -10.12 -16.87
C SER A 34 12.09 -9.41 -17.91
N ASN A 35 10.83 -9.80 -18.06
CA ASN A 35 9.90 -9.07 -18.92
C ASN A 35 9.47 -7.80 -18.19
N ARG A 36 9.63 -6.67 -18.87
CA ARG A 36 9.17 -5.38 -18.36
C ARG A 36 7.65 -5.33 -18.45
N PHE A 37 7.04 -4.70 -17.46
CA PHE A 37 5.61 -4.47 -17.44
C PHE A 37 5.31 -3.08 -16.91
N GLU A 38 4.15 -2.59 -17.30
CA GLU A 38 3.54 -1.37 -16.81
C GLU A 38 2.03 -1.60 -16.76
N VAL A 39 1.42 -1.45 -15.58
CA VAL A 39 0.00 -1.73 -15.38
C VAL A 39 -0.67 -0.68 -14.50
N PRO A 40 -1.90 -0.26 -14.82
CA PRO A 40 -2.65 0.63 -13.95
C PRO A 40 -3.09 -0.10 -12.68
N ALA A 41 -3.16 0.66 -11.60
CA ALA A 41 -3.73 0.25 -10.32
C ALA A 41 -4.52 1.41 -9.71
N GLU A 42 -5.50 1.09 -8.86
CA GLU A 42 -6.27 2.08 -8.11
C GLU A 42 -5.89 2.03 -6.63
N THR A 43 -5.59 3.17 -6.02
CA THR A 43 -5.39 3.21 -4.56
C THR A 43 -6.71 2.99 -3.83
N VAL A 44 -6.67 2.15 -2.80
CA VAL A 44 -7.80 1.90 -1.89
C VAL A 44 -7.65 2.75 -0.64
N ASP A 45 -6.46 2.71 -0.05
CA ASP A 45 -6.06 3.53 1.09
C ASP A 45 -4.56 3.83 0.98
N VAL A 46 -4.15 4.99 1.48
CA VAL A 46 -2.75 5.45 1.43
C VAL A 46 -2.27 5.87 2.81
N SER A 47 -0.97 5.80 3.02
CA SER A 47 -0.26 6.24 4.22
C SER A 47 1.05 6.91 3.83
N LYS A 48 1.69 7.60 4.78
CA LYS A 48 3.05 8.12 4.65
C LYS A 48 4.05 7.04 4.19
N TYR A 49 3.82 5.78 4.55
CA TYR A 49 4.76 4.67 4.34
C TYR A 49 4.45 3.78 3.15
N GLY A 50 3.33 4.00 2.45
CA GLY A 50 2.88 3.11 1.39
C GLY A 50 1.37 3.13 1.23
N ALA A 51 0.81 2.11 0.59
CA ALA A 51 -0.60 2.07 0.25
C ALA A 51 -1.15 0.65 0.16
N LYS A 52 -2.47 0.56 0.13
CA LYS A 52 -3.18 -0.55 -0.50
C LYS A 52 -3.63 -0.12 -1.89
N VAL A 53 -3.33 -0.93 -2.89
CA VAL A 53 -3.74 -0.72 -4.28
C VAL A 53 -4.49 -1.93 -4.80
N ARG A 54 -5.29 -1.75 -5.85
CA ARG A 54 -6.06 -2.80 -6.51
C ARG A 54 -5.71 -2.87 -7.99
N LEU A 55 -5.36 -4.07 -8.46
CA LEU A 55 -4.98 -4.32 -9.86
C LEU A 55 -5.26 -5.77 -10.27
N ALA A 56 -5.35 -6.04 -11.57
CA ALA A 56 -5.60 -7.36 -12.15
C ALA A 56 -4.30 -8.09 -12.55
N ARG A 57 -3.23 -7.94 -11.76
CA ARG A 57 -1.94 -8.60 -12.00
C ARG A 57 -1.39 -9.21 -10.72
N GLU A 58 -0.89 -10.43 -10.84
CA GLU A 58 -0.14 -11.05 -9.76
C GLU A 58 1.20 -10.35 -9.57
N LEU A 59 1.50 -9.96 -8.34
CA LEU A 59 2.77 -9.35 -7.95
C LEU A 59 3.38 -10.19 -6.84
N LYS A 60 4.62 -10.64 -7.06
CA LYS A 60 5.36 -11.44 -6.08
C LYS A 60 5.65 -10.60 -4.83
N VAL A 61 5.24 -11.09 -3.67
CA VAL A 61 5.58 -10.50 -2.37
C VAL A 61 7.11 -10.47 -2.22
N GLY A 62 7.64 -9.34 -1.77
CA GLY A 62 9.07 -9.06 -1.65
C GLY A 62 9.68 -8.36 -2.86
N SER A 63 9.01 -8.34 -4.02
CA SER A 63 9.52 -7.67 -5.23
C SER A 63 9.63 -6.16 -5.02
N LEU A 64 10.70 -5.59 -5.58
CA LEU A 64 10.95 -4.15 -5.63
C LEU A 64 10.50 -3.59 -6.98
N LEU A 65 9.54 -2.68 -6.96
CA LEU A 65 8.87 -2.13 -8.14
C LEU A 65 8.80 -0.60 -8.05
N PHE A 66 8.29 0.04 -9.09
CA PHE A 66 8.06 1.48 -9.14
C PHE A 66 6.58 1.80 -9.22
N LEU A 67 6.17 2.85 -8.51
CA LEU A 67 4.85 3.45 -8.58
C LEU A 67 4.98 4.83 -9.21
N LEU A 68 4.22 5.11 -10.26
CA LEU A 68 4.10 6.41 -10.90
C LEU A 68 2.72 6.99 -10.61
N ARG A 69 2.67 8.29 -10.30
CA ARG A 69 1.44 9.08 -10.19
C ARG A 69 1.34 9.97 -11.44
N PRO A 70 0.53 9.61 -12.46
CA PRO A 70 0.61 10.24 -13.78
C PRO A 70 0.31 11.74 -13.80
N ASP A 71 -0.55 12.22 -12.91
CA ASP A 71 -0.96 13.63 -12.82
C ASP A 71 0.15 14.58 -12.31
N THR A 72 1.17 14.04 -11.65
CA THR A 72 2.27 14.80 -11.05
C THR A 72 3.63 14.32 -11.51
N GLU A 73 3.67 13.29 -12.36
CA GLU A 73 4.87 12.58 -12.81
C GLU A 73 5.78 12.09 -11.68
N ARG A 74 5.26 12.04 -10.44
CA ARG A 74 6.02 11.57 -9.28
C ARG A 74 6.17 10.07 -9.34
N SER A 75 7.39 9.60 -9.11
CA SER A 75 7.70 8.18 -9.01
C SER A 75 8.29 7.82 -7.66
N ALA A 76 7.96 6.62 -7.15
CA ALA A 76 8.52 6.09 -5.92
C ALA A 76 8.81 4.60 -6.04
N LYS A 77 9.94 4.17 -5.47
CA LYS A 77 10.28 2.76 -5.36
C LYS A 77 9.56 2.14 -4.16
N PHE A 78 8.98 0.96 -4.33
CA PHE A 78 8.27 0.25 -3.27
C PHE A 78 8.57 -1.24 -3.27
N ARG A 79 8.27 -1.89 -2.14
CA ARG A 79 8.23 -3.34 -1.95
C ARG A 79 6.79 -3.82 -1.87
N VAL A 80 6.47 -4.91 -2.54
CA VAL A 80 5.21 -5.62 -2.34
C VAL A 80 5.26 -6.35 -0.99
N VAL A 81 4.37 -6.03 -0.06
CA VAL A 81 4.35 -6.63 1.29
C VAL A 81 3.20 -7.61 1.50
N PHE A 82 2.21 -7.58 0.62
CA PHE A 82 1.04 -8.45 0.66
C PHE A 82 0.34 -8.43 -0.70
N GLN A 83 -0.28 -9.54 -1.09
CA GLN A 83 -1.28 -9.57 -2.14
C GLN A 83 -2.37 -10.59 -1.81
N SER A 84 -3.63 -10.22 -2.00
CA SER A 84 -4.76 -11.13 -1.83
C SER A 84 -4.88 -12.11 -3.01
N PRO A 85 -5.63 -13.22 -2.82
CA PRO A 85 -6.22 -13.93 -3.95
C PRO A 85 -7.03 -12.98 -4.85
N PRO A 86 -7.22 -13.32 -6.13
CA PRO A 86 -8.03 -12.50 -7.02
C PRO A 86 -9.49 -12.57 -6.58
N ASP A 87 -10.15 -11.43 -6.62
CA ASP A 87 -11.60 -11.33 -6.48
C ASP A 87 -12.27 -12.16 -7.60
N PRO A 88 -13.17 -13.10 -7.29
CA PRO A 88 -13.75 -14.00 -8.30
C PRO A 88 -14.56 -13.29 -9.38
N ALA A 89 -15.15 -12.13 -9.09
CA ALA A 89 -16.00 -11.40 -10.03
C ALA A 89 -15.19 -10.47 -10.95
N THR A 90 -14.13 -9.87 -10.43
CA THR A 90 -13.36 -8.82 -11.13
C THR A 90 -11.95 -9.25 -11.55
N GLY A 91 -11.43 -10.36 -11.00
CA GLY A 91 -10.05 -10.80 -11.15
C GLY A 91 -9.01 -9.90 -10.48
N ARG A 92 -9.45 -8.80 -9.83
CA ARG A 92 -8.55 -7.82 -9.20
C ARG A 92 -8.08 -8.30 -7.82
N ARG A 93 -6.90 -7.87 -7.43
CA ARG A 93 -6.23 -8.26 -6.18
C ARG A 93 -5.93 -7.02 -5.36
N ASP A 94 -6.21 -7.09 -4.06
CA ASP A 94 -5.72 -6.11 -3.11
C ASP A 94 -4.26 -6.37 -2.83
N THR A 95 -3.43 -5.35 -3.05
CA THR A 95 -1.98 -5.43 -2.92
C THR A 95 -1.51 -4.38 -1.94
N GLY A 96 -0.80 -4.82 -0.90
CA GLY A 96 -0.11 -3.94 0.02
C GLY A 96 1.27 -3.59 -0.50
N ILE A 97 1.59 -2.30 -0.54
CA ILE A 97 2.90 -1.79 -0.95
C ILE A 97 3.50 -0.94 0.16
N GLU A 98 4.82 -1.02 0.32
CA GLU A 98 5.60 -0.23 1.28
C GLU A 98 6.72 0.50 0.54
N PHE A 99 6.82 1.82 0.70
CA PHE A 99 7.87 2.58 0.05
C PHE A 99 9.26 2.25 0.63
N VAL A 100 10.27 2.21 -0.24
CA VAL A 100 11.67 1.97 0.17
C VAL A 100 12.30 3.21 0.81
N GLY A 101 11.68 4.38 0.67
CA GLY A 101 12.01 5.63 1.35
C GLY A 101 10.73 6.39 1.71
N VAL A 102 10.88 7.56 2.35
CA VAL A 102 9.75 8.41 2.71
C VAL A 102 9.91 9.74 1.99
N ASP A 103 9.08 9.96 0.98
CA ASP A 103 8.93 11.24 0.28
C ASP A 103 7.41 11.44 0.10
N GLY A 104 6.94 12.69 0.13
CA GLY A 104 5.55 13.14 0.04
C GLY A 104 4.86 12.82 -1.29
N PHE A 105 5.00 11.59 -1.76
CA PHE A 105 4.47 11.04 -3.01
C PHE A 105 2.99 11.37 -3.24
N TRP A 106 2.19 11.26 -2.18
CA TRP A 106 0.74 11.49 -2.24
C TRP A 106 0.35 12.97 -2.31
N GLY A 107 1.23 13.90 -1.92
CA GLY A 107 0.90 15.33 -1.85
C GLY A 107 -0.19 15.68 -0.82
N VAL A 108 -0.41 14.81 0.17
CA VAL A 108 -1.37 15.02 1.26
C VAL A 108 -0.67 14.93 2.62
N GLN A 109 -1.22 15.61 3.62
CA GLN A 109 -0.76 15.49 5.00
C GLN A 109 -1.38 14.27 5.66
N PHE A 110 -0.53 13.44 6.26
CA PHE A 110 -0.97 12.31 7.07
C PHE A 110 -1.13 12.71 8.53
N PRO A 111 -2.03 12.04 9.29
CA PRO A 111 -2.01 12.13 10.74
C PRO A 111 -0.59 11.86 11.28
N PRO A 112 -0.21 12.48 12.40
CA PRO A 112 1.09 12.22 13.02
C PRO A 112 1.33 10.73 13.18
N ASP A 113 2.60 10.34 13.05
CA ASP A 113 3.00 8.98 13.40
C ASP A 113 2.60 8.72 14.85
N ARG A 114 2.27 7.46 15.16
CA ARG A 114 2.00 7.07 16.54
C ARG A 114 3.33 6.99 17.28
N THR A 115 3.92 8.14 17.55
CA THR A 115 5.08 8.24 18.42
C THR A 115 4.60 7.93 19.83
N MET A 116 4.96 6.76 20.35
CA MET A 116 4.89 6.53 21.78
C MET A 116 5.89 7.48 22.42
N TRP A 117 5.41 8.46 23.18
CA TRP A 117 6.23 8.93 24.29
C TRP A 117 6.26 7.80 25.33
N ALA A 118 7.45 7.60 25.89
CA ALA A 118 7.76 6.61 26.91
C ALA A 118 6.99 6.86 28.22
#